data_AF-A0A084Y0C2-F1
#
_entry.id   AF-A0A084Y0C2-F1
#
_cell.length_a   1.000
_cell.length_b   1.000
_cell.length_c   1.000
_cell.angle_alpha   90.00
_cell.angle_beta   90.00
_cell.angle_gamma   90.00
#
_symmetry.space_group_name_H-M   'P 1'
#
loop_
_entity.id
_entity.type
_entity.pdbx_description
1 polymer ?
#
loop_
_entity_poly.entity_id
_entity_poly.type
_entity_poly.pdbx_seq_one_letter_code
_entity_poly.pdbx_strand_id
1 'polypeptide(L)'
;MGRATAKALLALQPEEVCFVITGEWVDRNGDEDIACADYLDALLHGENPDPELYAARVRNSDFGRRFQAGNNPNLPIGDLVLCAQPDRFDFALQASHTDGQLRLMRTRTDQTDSLRHSGELRNGLRLQENGYAGRLQA
;
A
#
# COMPACT_ATOMS: atom_id res chain seq x y z
N MET A 1 -4.48 -8.43 3.18
CA MET A 1 -3.90 -7.57 4.26
C MET A 1 -2.52 -8.13 4.66
N GLY A 2 -1.62 -7.46 5.37
CA GLY A 2 -1.51 -6.02 5.66
C GLY A 2 -0.18 -5.61 6.32
N ARG A 3 0.38 -6.40 7.25
CA ARG A 3 1.55 -6.08 8.09
C ARG A 3 2.82 -5.72 7.33
N ALA A 4 3.08 -6.32 6.17
CA ALA A 4 4.26 -5.97 5.38
C ALA A 4 4.21 -4.52 4.87
N THR A 5 3.01 -4.03 4.51
CA THR A 5 2.76 -2.63 4.15
C THR A 5 2.92 -1.71 5.36
N ALA A 6 2.33 -2.06 6.52
CA ALA A 6 2.49 -1.27 7.74
C ALA A 6 3.98 -1.15 8.15
N LYS A 7 4.75 -2.24 8.09
CA LYS A 7 6.21 -2.24 8.32
C LYS A 7 6.95 -1.32 7.35
N ALA A 8 6.59 -1.34 6.06
CA ALA A 8 7.21 -0.47 5.06
C ALA A 8 6.90 1.02 5.31
N LEU A 9 5.66 1.35 5.71
CA LEU A 9 5.25 2.71 6.09
C LEU A 9 5.97 3.20 7.36
N LEU A 10 6.02 2.37 8.41
CA LEU A 10 6.77 2.69 9.64
C LEU A 10 8.27 2.87 9.39
N ALA A 11 8.85 2.12 8.46
CA ALA A 11 10.24 2.30 8.04
C ALA A 11 10.46 3.57 7.20
N LEU A 12 9.46 4.01 6.42
CA LEU A 12 9.49 5.24 5.63
C LEU A 12 9.36 6.51 6.49
N GLN A 13 8.65 6.41 7.63
CA GLN A 13 8.34 7.54 8.52
C GLN A 13 7.71 8.76 7.79
N PRO A 14 6.60 8.56 7.05
CA PRO A 14 5.86 9.68 6.50
C PRO A 14 5.22 10.53 7.62
N GLU A 15 5.04 11.82 7.37
CA GLU A 15 4.33 12.73 8.28
C GLU A 15 2.80 12.44 8.33
N GLU A 16 2.25 11.95 7.22
CA GLU A 16 0.84 11.63 7.05
C GLU A 16 0.68 10.35 6.19
N VAL A 17 -0.34 9.54 6.49
CA VAL A 17 -0.76 8.40 5.65
C VAL A 17 -2.22 8.58 5.30
N CYS A 18 -2.52 8.58 3.99
CA CYS A 18 -3.88 8.62 3.47
C CYS A 18 -4.23 7.28 2.82
N PHE A 19 -5.33 6.65 3.25
CA PHE A 19 -5.86 5.43 2.65
C PHE A 19 -6.91 5.77 1.58
N VAL A 20 -6.66 5.35 0.34
CA VAL A 20 -7.60 5.55 -0.77
C VAL A 20 -8.51 4.32 -0.88
N ILE A 21 -9.78 4.51 -0.51
CA ILE A 21 -10.85 3.51 -0.65
C ILE A 21 -11.31 3.50 -2.12
N THR A 22 -11.34 2.33 -2.76
CA THR A 22 -11.65 2.19 -4.20
C THR A 22 -13.00 1.52 -4.47
N GLY A 23 -13.50 0.76 -3.50
CA GLY A 23 -14.76 0.03 -3.55
C GLY A 23 -16.03 0.83 -3.29
N GLU A 24 -15.94 2.12 -2.93
CA GLU A 24 -17.10 2.98 -2.64
C GLU A 24 -17.77 3.50 -3.94
N TRP A 25 -19.05 3.14 -4.13
CA TRP A 25 -19.88 3.47 -5.31
C TRP A 25 -21.35 3.58 -4.91
N VAL A 26 -22.23 3.98 -5.84
CA VAL A 26 -23.67 4.18 -5.57
C VAL A 26 -24.37 2.94 -4.96
N ASP A 27 -23.89 1.73 -5.25
CA ASP A 27 -24.40 0.45 -4.72
C ASP A 27 -23.44 -0.26 -3.76
N ARG A 28 -22.38 0.41 -3.27
CA ARG A 28 -21.31 -0.18 -2.44
C ARG A 28 -20.68 0.82 -1.47
N ASN A 29 -20.52 0.41 -0.22
CA ASN A 29 -19.84 1.19 0.83
C ASN A 29 -18.31 1.01 0.90
N GLY A 30 -17.72 0.12 0.07
CA GLY A 30 -16.29 -0.20 0.13
C GLY A 30 -15.84 -0.85 1.44
N ASP A 31 -16.73 -1.58 2.14
CA ASP A 31 -16.46 -2.11 3.48
C ASP A 31 -15.30 -3.12 3.54
N GLU A 32 -14.96 -3.81 2.45
CA GLU A 32 -13.72 -4.60 2.34
C GLU A 32 -12.43 -3.74 2.35
N ASP A 33 -12.46 -2.60 1.65
CA ASP A 33 -11.32 -1.68 1.56
C ASP A 33 -11.13 -0.95 2.90
N ILE A 34 -12.24 -0.51 3.52
CA ILE A 34 -12.24 0.11 4.86
C ILE A 34 -11.72 -0.89 5.91
N ALA A 35 -12.11 -2.17 5.84
CA ALA A 35 -11.56 -3.19 6.73
C ALA A 35 -10.05 -3.39 6.56
N CYS A 36 -9.51 -3.20 5.35
CA CYS A 36 -8.07 -3.22 5.10
C CYS A 36 -7.38 -1.96 5.66
N ALA A 37 -8.01 -0.79 5.50
CA ALA A 37 -7.52 0.49 6.02
C ALA A 37 -7.47 0.49 7.56
N ASP A 38 -8.55 0.11 8.25
CA ASP A 38 -8.61 0.04 9.72
C ASP A 38 -7.57 -0.93 10.30
N TYR A 39 -7.25 -2.02 9.59
CA TYR A 39 -6.20 -2.95 10.00
C TYR A 39 -4.81 -2.34 9.88
N LEU A 40 -4.55 -1.59 8.79
CA LEU A 40 -3.30 -0.86 8.63
C LEU A 40 -3.18 0.26 9.66
N ASP A 41 -4.25 1.01 9.91
CA ASP A 41 -4.28 2.11 10.89
C ASP A 41 -3.92 1.63 12.31
N ALA A 42 -4.56 0.57 12.80
CA ALA A 42 -4.23 -0.02 14.10
C ALA A 42 -2.76 -0.47 14.18
N LEU A 43 -2.22 -1.08 13.12
CA LEU A 43 -0.81 -1.48 13.05
C LEU A 43 0.16 -0.28 13.02
N LEU A 44 -0.23 0.84 12.39
CA LEU A 44 0.57 2.08 12.37
C LEU A 44 0.58 2.77 13.74
N HIS A 45 -0.51 2.67 14.49
CA HIS A 45 -0.60 3.11 15.89
C HIS A 45 0.12 2.18 16.89
N GLY A 46 0.80 1.13 16.40
CA GLY A 46 1.59 0.20 17.21
C GLY A 46 0.76 -0.88 17.91
N GLU A 47 -0.51 -1.04 17.55
CA GLU A 47 -1.35 -2.11 18.06
C GLU A 47 -0.96 -3.48 17.43
N ASN A 48 -1.47 -4.55 18.03
CA ASN A 48 -1.37 -5.89 17.49
C ASN A 48 -2.74 -6.58 17.49
N PRO A 49 -3.69 -6.11 16.67
CA PRO A 49 -5.05 -6.63 16.67
C PRO A 49 -5.11 -8.00 15.97
N ASP A 50 -6.16 -8.76 16.26
CA ASP A 50 -6.40 -10.05 15.59
C ASP A 50 -6.75 -9.80 14.11
N PRO A 51 -5.91 -10.25 13.15
CA PRO A 51 -6.16 -10.06 11.74
C PRO A 51 -7.45 -10.74 11.23
N GLU A 52 -7.90 -11.80 11.91
CA GLU A 52 -9.05 -12.57 11.46
C GLU A 52 -10.36 -11.78 11.61
N LEU A 53 -10.42 -10.81 12.53
CA LEU A 53 -11.57 -9.90 12.66
C LEU A 53 -11.77 -9.03 11.41
N TYR A 54 -10.67 -8.55 10.81
CA TYR A 54 -10.70 -7.73 9.59
C TYR A 54 -10.87 -8.60 8.34
N ALA A 55 -10.28 -9.81 8.33
CA ALA A 55 -10.53 -10.78 7.28
C ALA A 55 -12.01 -11.23 7.24
N ALA A 56 -12.66 -11.39 8.40
CA ALA A 56 -14.09 -11.67 8.52
C ALA A 56 -14.93 -10.51 7.97
N ARG A 57 -14.55 -9.24 8.21
CA ARG A 57 -15.21 -8.08 7.58
C ARG A 57 -15.12 -8.14 6.05
N VAL A 58 -13.96 -8.45 5.47
CA VAL A 58 -13.81 -8.64 4.01
C VAL A 58 -14.66 -9.80 3.47
N ARG A 59 -14.78 -10.92 4.18
CA ARG A 59 -15.62 -12.05 3.73
C ARG A 59 -17.11 -11.73 3.80
N ASN A 60 -17.53 -10.99 4.81
CA ASN A 60 -18.92 -10.61 5.04
C ASN A 60 -19.32 -9.30 4.33
N SER A 61 -18.38 -8.66 3.64
CA SER A 61 -18.54 -7.36 2.96
C SER A 61 -19.61 -7.39 1.86
N ASP A 62 -20.10 -6.23 1.45
CA ASP A 62 -21.07 -6.13 0.35
C ASP A 62 -20.56 -6.78 -0.95
N PHE A 63 -19.25 -6.71 -1.20
CA PHE A 63 -18.61 -7.38 -2.33
C PHE A 63 -18.20 -8.82 -2.01
N GLY A 64 -17.77 -9.11 -0.78
CA GLY A 64 -17.50 -10.47 -0.29
C GLY A 64 -18.70 -11.40 -0.45
N ARG A 65 -19.91 -10.92 -0.12
CA ARG A 65 -21.16 -11.67 -0.32
C ARG A 65 -21.48 -11.94 -1.80
N ARG A 66 -21.01 -11.09 -2.75
CA ARG A 66 -21.16 -11.33 -4.21
C ARG A 66 -20.27 -12.49 -4.68
N PHE A 67 -19.06 -12.65 -4.14
CA PHE A 67 -18.22 -13.84 -4.37
C PHE A 67 -18.81 -15.11 -3.73
N GLN A 68 -19.39 -15.00 -2.53
CA GLN A 68 -20.03 -16.14 -1.85
C GLN A 68 -21.28 -16.64 -2.56
N ALA A 69 -22.00 -15.78 -3.28
CA ALA A 69 -23.24 -16.13 -3.98
C ALA A 69 -23.05 -17.20 -5.08
N GLY A 70 -21.83 -17.41 -5.59
CA GLY A 70 -21.50 -18.49 -6.52
C GLY A 70 -22.21 -18.43 -7.88
N ASN A 71 -22.90 -17.33 -8.18
CA ASN A 71 -23.79 -17.17 -9.35
C ASN A 71 -23.15 -16.35 -10.49
N ASN A 72 -21.92 -15.87 -10.32
CA ASN A 72 -21.17 -15.10 -11.31
C ASN A 72 -19.79 -15.76 -11.54
N PRO A 73 -19.50 -16.27 -12.76
CA PRO A 73 -18.23 -16.95 -13.04
C PRO A 73 -17.01 -16.01 -12.96
N ASN A 74 -17.21 -14.69 -13.02
CA ASN A 74 -16.15 -13.70 -12.85
C ASN A 74 -15.88 -13.34 -11.37
N LEU A 75 -16.63 -13.92 -10.43
CA LEU A 75 -16.44 -13.75 -8.98
C LEU A 75 -16.28 -15.13 -8.31
N PRO A 76 -15.24 -15.93 -8.65
CA PRO A 76 -15.07 -17.26 -8.10
C PRO A 76 -14.73 -17.19 -6.61
N ILE A 77 -15.42 -17.99 -5.78
CA ILE A 77 -15.23 -17.99 -4.31
C ILE A 77 -13.78 -18.22 -3.86
N GLY A 78 -12.96 -18.89 -4.69
CA GLY A 78 -11.53 -19.06 -4.46
C GLY A 78 -10.77 -17.74 -4.34
N ASP A 79 -11.13 -16.71 -5.11
CA ASP A 79 -10.47 -15.41 -5.06
C ASP A 79 -10.75 -14.71 -3.73
N LEU A 80 -12.00 -14.79 -3.22
CA LEU A 80 -12.32 -14.28 -1.88
C LEU A 80 -11.51 -14.99 -0.79
N VAL A 81 -11.35 -16.31 -0.90
CA VAL A 81 -10.53 -17.11 0.05
C VAL A 81 -9.06 -16.67 0.02
N LEU A 82 -8.52 -16.26 -1.13
CA LEU A 82 -7.14 -15.79 -1.26
C LEU A 82 -6.99 -14.32 -0.80
N CYS A 83 -7.95 -13.44 -1.12
CA CYS A 83 -7.94 -12.03 -0.73
C CYS A 83 -8.14 -11.84 0.78
N ALA A 84 -8.99 -12.66 1.40
CA ALA A 84 -9.24 -12.67 2.84
C ALA A 84 -8.27 -13.57 3.64
N GLN A 85 -7.06 -13.83 3.11
CA GLN A 85 -5.93 -14.34 3.88
C GLN A 85 -5.09 -13.17 4.42
N PRO A 86 -5.10 -12.93 5.75
CA PRO A 86 -4.23 -11.92 6.33
C PRO A 86 -2.76 -12.37 6.31
N ASP A 87 -1.87 -11.40 6.12
CA ASP A 87 -0.42 -11.47 6.28
C ASP A 87 0.30 -12.61 5.55
N ARG A 88 -0.32 -13.10 4.48
CA ARG A 88 0.21 -14.17 3.59
C ARG A 88 1.54 -13.81 2.92
N PHE A 89 1.82 -12.52 2.73
CA PHE A 89 2.98 -12.03 1.99
C PHE A 89 3.89 -11.17 2.87
N ASP A 90 5.20 -11.39 2.75
CA ASP A 90 6.25 -10.75 3.53
C ASP A 90 6.76 -9.42 2.95
N PHE A 91 6.07 -8.89 1.94
CA PHE A 91 6.49 -7.74 1.16
C PHE A 91 5.34 -6.75 0.93
N ALA A 92 5.69 -5.48 0.73
CA ALA A 92 4.80 -4.45 0.24
C ALA A 92 5.01 -4.22 -1.27
N LEU A 93 4.06 -3.55 -1.92
CA LEU A 93 4.22 -3.04 -3.28
C LEU A 93 4.33 -1.52 -3.21
N GLN A 94 5.46 -0.98 -3.66
CA GLN A 94 5.64 0.45 -3.83
C GLN A 94 5.37 0.82 -5.29
N ALA A 95 4.49 1.77 -5.52
CA ALA A 95 4.24 2.34 -6.85
C ALA A 95 5.17 3.53 -7.12
N SER A 96 5.66 3.65 -8.35
CA SER A 96 6.32 4.85 -8.86
C SER A 96 5.84 5.16 -10.28
N HIS A 97 5.84 6.44 -10.65
CA HIS A 97 5.60 6.82 -12.04
C HIS A 97 6.89 6.68 -12.85
N THR A 98 6.80 6.07 -14.03
CA THR A 98 7.90 5.92 -14.99
C THR A 98 7.30 5.92 -16.40
N ASP A 99 7.79 6.79 -17.30
CA ASP A 99 7.39 6.85 -18.71
C ASP A 99 5.87 6.86 -18.96
N GLY A 100 5.14 7.63 -18.13
CA GLY A 100 3.67 7.75 -18.19
C GLY A 100 2.89 6.58 -17.59
N GLN A 101 3.55 5.59 -17.01
CA GLN A 101 2.96 4.39 -16.43
C GLN A 101 3.24 4.28 -14.92
N LEU A 102 2.44 3.48 -14.22
CA LEU A 102 2.71 3.06 -12.84
C LEU A 102 3.56 1.78 -12.85
N ARG A 103 4.77 1.86 -12.29
CA ARG A 103 5.64 0.71 -12.03
C ARG A 103 5.46 0.26 -10.59
N LEU A 104 5.10 -1.00 -10.38
CA LEU A 104 5.04 -1.61 -9.06
C LEU A 104 6.35 -2.34 -8.75
N MET A 105 6.99 -1.99 -7.64
CA MET A 105 8.18 -2.65 -7.13
C MET A 105 7.84 -3.42 -5.85
N ARG A 106 8.33 -4.66 -5.72
CA ARG A 106 8.31 -5.36 -4.44
C ARG A 106 9.30 -4.69 -3.50
N THR A 107 8.84 -4.26 -2.32
CA THR A 107 9.70 -3.78 -1.24
C THR A 107 9.60 -4.71 -0.04
N ARG A 108 10.74 -5.00 0.56
CA ARG A 108 10.85 -5.71 1.83
C ARG A 108 11.71 -4.89 2.78
N THR A 109 11.38 -4.91 4.07
CA THR A 109 12.06 -4.11 5.10
C THR A 109 13.51 -4.50 5.35
N ASP A 110 13.97 -5.66 4.87
CA ASP A 110 15.37 -6.09 4.84
C ASP A 110 16.17 -5.54 3.64
N GLN A 111 15.49 -5.02 2.61
CA GLN A 111 16.11 -4.46 1.39
C GLN A 111 16.10 -2.92 1.36
N THR A 112 15.50 -2.25 2.35
CA THR A 112 15.52 -0.78 2.41
C THR A 112 16.89 -0.19 2.75
N ASP A 113 17.84 -0.96 3.30
CA ASP A 113 19.20 -0.47 3.57
C ASP A 113 20.04 -0.26 2.30
N SER A 114 19.84 -1.06 1.24
CA SER A 114 20.56 -0.89 -0.03
C SER A 114 20.02 0.28 -0.86
N LEU A 115 18.74 0.64 -0.70
CA LEU A 115 18.18 1.88 -1.27
C LEU A 115 18.58 3.12 -0.46
N ARG A 116 18.71 3.03 0.87
CA ARG A 116 19.20 4.14 1.72
C ARG A 116 20.66 4.55 1.43
N HIS A 117 21.46 3.67 0.82
CA HIS A 117 22.83 3.99 0.38
C HIS A 117 22.90 4.66 -1.01
N SER A 118 21.82 4.67 -1.77
CA SER A 118 21.70 5.41 -3.03
C SER A 118 21.03 6.75 -2.71
N GLY A 119 21.83 7.73 -2.27
CA GLY A 119 21.36 8.98 -1.68
C GLY A 119 20.59 9.90 -2.64
N GLU A 120 19.30 9.62 -2.85
CA GLU A 120 18.30 10.55 -3.36
C GLU A 120 16.91 10.03 -2.94
N LEU A 121 16.13 10.86 -2.23
CA LEU A 121 14.65 10.91 -2.16
C LEU A 121 14.21 11.66 -0.88
N ARG A 122 14.30 13.00 -0.94
CA ARG A 122 13.42 13.89 -0.18
C ARG A 122 12.64 14.74 -1.18
N ASN A 123 11.32 14.73 -1.07
CA ASN A 123 10.35 15.69 -1.62
C ASN A 123 10.73 16.39 -2.95
N GLY A 124 10.73 15.63 -4.05
CA GLY A 124 10.30 16.09 -5.38
C GLY A 124 11.02 17.28 -6.07
N LEU A 125 12.05 17.87 -5.46
CA LEU A 125 12.72 19.07 -5.94
C LEU A 125 14.17 18.76 -6.27
N ARG A 126 14.44 18.46 -7.55
CA ARG A 126 15.81 18.47 -8.09
C ARG A 126 16.35 19.89 -8.06
N LEU A 127 17.35 20.13 -7.21
CA LEU A 127 18.27 21.25 -7.41
C LEU A 127 19.14 20.93 -8.62
N GLN A 128 19.16 21.81 -9.62
CA GLN A 128 20.18 21.76 -10.67
C GLN A 128 21.50 22.25 -10.08
N GLU A 129 22.40 21.33 -9.76
CA GLU A 129 23.80 21.68 -9.55
C GLU A 129 24.45 22.08 -10.88
N ASN A 130 24.82 23.35 -11.00
CA ASN A 130 25.87 23.79 -11.91
C ASN A 130 26.44 25.13 -11.41
N GLY A 131 27.15 25.06 -10.29
CA GLY A 131 27.94 26.18 -9.77
C GLY A 131 29.34 26.19 -10.38
N TYR A 132 29.60 27.08 -11.34
CA TYR A 132 30.96 27.52 -11.66
C TYR A 132 31.00 29.05 -11.75
N ALA A 133 31.34 29.68 -10.63
CA ALA A 133 31.69 31.09 -10.59
C ALA A 133 33.20 31.25 -10.89
N GLY A 134 33.53 31.65 -12.12
CA GLY A 134 34.86 32.14 -12.52
C GLY A 134 34.79 33.63 -12.84
N ARG A 135 35.80 34.41 -12.41
CA ARG A 135 35.81 35.88 -12.50
C ARG A 135 36.95 36.36 -13.39
N LEU A 136 36.75 37.52 -14.05
CA LEU A 136 37.73 38.29 -14.85
C LEU A 136 38.05 37.62 -16.22
N GLN A 137 38.36 38.34 -17.32
CA GLN A 137 38.75 39.74 -17.48
C GLN A 137 38.53 40.21 -18.95
N ALA A 138 38.16 41.48 -19.17
CA ALA A 138 38.51 42.31 -20.33
C ALA A 138 38.12 43.77 -20.03
#